data_AF-A0A9D8KBZ9-F1
#
_entry.id   AF-A0A9D8KBZ9-F1
#
_cell.length_a   1.000
_cell.length_b   1.000
_cell.length_c   1.000
_cell.angle_alpha   90.00
_cell.angle_beta   90.00
_cell.angle_gamma   90.00
#
_symmetry.space_group_name_H-M   'P 1'
#
loop_
_entity.id
_entity.type
_entity.pdbx_description
1 polymer ?
#
loop_
_entity_poly.entity_id
_entity_poly.type
_entity_poly.pdbx_seq_one_letter_code
_entity_poly.pdbx_strand_id
1 'polypeptide(L)'
;MAGLEDQAFAIVLSGTGSDGACGLRAVGASGGFTFVQAPESALFDAMPSAAITLGHPDVLATVDHGPEDPENHHPHLLNQAIQRLKEATGIDFSQYKETTLCRQLHRRLAVTGTVSMEAYVQRLASCEDLCHRSR
;
A
#
# COMPACT_ATOMS: atom_id res chain seq x y z
N MET A 1 26.65 -8.21 20.66
CA MET A 1 25.89 -7.02 20.24
C MET A 1 25.81 -7.05 18.73
N ALA A 2 24.73 -7.58 18.15
CA ALA A 2 24.47 -7.43 16.72
C ALA A 2 23.82 -6.06 16.54
N GLY A 3 24.53 -5.10 15.95
CA GLY A 3 23.97 -3.80 15.60
C GLY A 3 22.85 -3.99 14.59
N LEU A 4 21.80 -3.18 14.66
CA LEU A 4 20.69 -3.18 13.69
C LEU A 4 21.12 -2.76 12.26
N GLU A 5 22.41 -2.54 12.04
CA GLU A 5 22.98 -1.89 10.85
C GLU A 5 22.73 -2.71 9.57
N ASP A 6 22.70 -4.05 9.69
CA ASP A 6 22.38 -4.98 8.59
C ASP A 6 20.88 -5.36 8.49
N GLN A 7 19.98 -4.72 9.27
CA GLN A 7 18.54 -5.06 9.33
C GLN A 7 17.63 -3.88 8.97
N ALA A 8 18.19 -2.77 8.52
CA ALA A 8 17.42 -1.60 8.13
C ALA A 8 16.96 -1.69 6.66
N PHE A 9 15.69 -1.34 6.43
CA PHE A 9 15.16 -1.13 5.09
C PHE A 9 14.82 0.34 4.89
N ALA A 10 15.24 0.93 3.78
CA ALA A 10 14.81 2.26 3.35
C ALA A 10 13.91 2.14 2.13
N ILE A 11 12.75 2.79 2.17
CA ILE A 11 11.82 2.83 1.04
C ILE A 11 11.49 4.29 0.74
N VAL A 12 11.80 4.76 -0.48
CA VAL A 12 11.39 6.08 -0.98
C VAL A 12 10.28 5.90 -2.00
N LEU A 13 9.15 6.54 -1.74
CA LEU A 13 7.98 6.55 -2.62
C LEU A 13 7.81 7.94 -3.27
N SER A 14 6.77 8.08 -4.09
CA SER A 14 6.34 9.34 -4.69
C SER A 14 6.29 10.48 -3.67
N GLY A 15 6.91 11.60 -4.01
CA GLY A 15 7.00 12.77 -3.14
C GLY A 15 7.72 13.93 -3.81
N THR A 16 7.52 15.12 -3.26
CA THR A 16 8.23 16.34 -3.66
C THR A 16 9.44 16.54 -2.75
N GLY A 17 10.58 17.00 -3.29
CA GLY A 17 11.81 17.26 -2.52
C GLY A 17 12.89 16.17 -2.64
N SER A 18 13.91 16.23 -1.78
CA SER A 18 15.10 15.35 -1.86
C SER A 18 15.51 14.72 -0.53
N ASP A 19 14.88 15.09 0.59
CA ASP A 19 15.35 14.70 1.93
C ASP A 19 15.35 13.18 2.13
N GLY A 20 14.37 12.48 1.53
CA GLY A 20 14.31 11.01 1.53
C GLY A 20 15.50 10.34 0.85
N ALA A 21 16.15 11.02 -0.10
CA ALA A 21 17.34 10.50 -0.80
C ALA A 21 18.57 10.45 0.11
N CYS A 22 18.74 11.45 0.99
CA CYS A 22 19.83 11.49 1.95
C CYS A 22 19.71 10.36 2.99
N GLY A 23 18.49 10.14 3.49
CA GLY A 23 18.21 9.02 4.40
C GLY A 23 18.44 7.66 3.75
N LEU A 24 17.97 7.48 2.51
CA LEU A 24 18.18 6.24 1.75
C LEU A 24 19.67 5.96 1.50
N ARG A 25 20.46 6.99 1.13
CA ARG A 25 21.91 6.87 0.99
C ARG A 25 22.58 6.43 2.30
N ALA A 26 22.18 7.02 3.43
CA ALA A 26 22.75 6.68 4.73
C ALA A 26 22.48 5.21 5.12
N VAL A 27 21.28 4.71 4.86
CA VAL A 27 20.92 3.30 5.10
C VAL A 27 21.72 2.38 4.19
N GLY A 28 21.80 2.66 2.89
CA GLY A 28 22.58 1.85 1.95
C GLY A 28 24.07 1.82 2.30
N ALA A 29 24.64 2.97 2.70
CA ALA A 29 26.04 3.06 3.14
C ALA A 29 26.33 2.27 4.43
N SER A 30 25.28 1.96 5.22
CA SER A 30 25.39 1.20 6.46
C SER A 30 25.15 -0.31 6.27
N GLY A 31 24.93 -0.77 5.03
CA GLY A 31 24.63 -2.19 4.73
C GLY A 31 23.13 -2.53 4.74
N GLY A 32 22.25 -1.55 4.93
CA GLY A 32 20.81 -1.73 4.84
C GLY A 32 20.32 -1.83 3.39
N PHE A 33 19.14 -2.44 3.21
CA PHE A 33 18.60 -2.72 1.87
C PHE A 33 17.59 -1.63 1.45
N THR A 34 17.69 -1.17 0.20
CA THR A 34 17.07 0.07 -0.25
C THR A 34 16.14 -0.14 -1.44
N PHE A 35 14.95 0.46 -1.36
CA PHE A 35 13.92 0.42 -2.39
C PHE A 35 13.51 1.84 -2.79
N VAL A 36 13.35 2.06 -4.09
CA VAL A 36 12.80 3.31 -4.62
C VAL A 36 11.65 3.01 -5.57
N GLN A 37 10.57 3.75 -5.44
CA GLN A 37 9.48 3.71 -6.41
C GLN A 37 9.99 4.16 -7.78
N ALA A 38 9.71 3.38 -8.82
CA ALA A 38 10.08 3.73 -10.18
C ALA A 38 9.47 5.11 -10.55
N PRO A 39 10.25 6.11 -11.02
CA PRO A 39 9.79 7.47 -11.29
C PRO A 39 8.56 7.52 -12.21
N GLU A 40 8.50 6.62 -13.20
CA GLU A 40 7.39 6.47 -14.13
C GLU A 40 6.06 6.06 -13.46
N SER A 41 6.13 5.42 -12.30
CA SER A 41 4.97 5.10 -11.49
C SER A 41 4.71 6.14 -10.41
N ALA A 42 5.56 7.14 -10.22
CA ALA A 42 5.37 8.13 -9.15
C ALA A 42 4.41 9.23 -9.58
N LEU A 43 3.48 9.63 -8.68
CA LEU A 43 2.65 10.81 -8.91
C LEU A 43 3.49 12.10 -8.87
N PHE A 44 4.53 12.10 -8.03
CA PHE A 44 5.56 13.12 -7.94
C PHE A 44 6.93 12.43 -7.94
N ASP A 45 7.67 12.61 -9.01
CA ASP A 45 8.90 11.86 -9.33
C ASP A 45 10.18 12.53 -8.82
N ALA A 46 10.10 13.76 -8.32
CA ALA A 46 11.26 14.52 -7.85
C ALA A 46 12.07 13.78 -6.78
N MET A 47 11.40 13.24 -5.75
CA MET A 47 12.09 12.51 -4.67
C MET A 47 12.61 11.13 -5.11
N PRO A 48 11.83 10.29 -5.82
CA PRO A 48 12.37 9.08 -6.44
C PRO A 48 13.60 9.32 -7.32
N SER A 49 13.55 10.31 -8.20
CA SER A 49 14.66 10.65 -9.10
C SER A 49 15.91 11.09 -8.34
N ALA A 50 15.72 11.89 -7.28
CA ALA A 50 16.81 12.26 -6.38
C ALA A 50 17.38 11.05 -5.64
N ALA A 51 16.54 10.13 -5.16
CA ALA A 51 16.95 8.91 -4.45
C ALA A 51 17.72 7.94 -5.35
N ILE A 52 17.35 7.83 -6.63
CA ILE A 52 18.10 7.03 -7.61
C ILE A 52 19.49 7.62 -7.83
N THR A 53 19.55 8.93 -8.05
CA THR A 53 20.80 9.64 -8.36
C THR A 53 21.75 9.67 -7.17
N LEU A 54 21.23 9.85 -5.96
CA LEU A 54 22.03 10.01 -4.76
C LEU A 54 22.23 8.70 -3.99
N GLY A 55 21.23 7.83 -3.95
CA GLY A 55 21.20 6.69 -3.04
C GLY A 55 21.67 5.37 -3.63
N HIS A 56 21.67 5.23 -4.97
CA HIS A 56 21.94 3.97 -5.67
C HIS A 56 21.13 2.79 -5.11
N PRO A 57 19.80 2.81 -5.25
CA PRO A 57 18.93 1.83 -4.62
C PRO A 57 19.14 0.42 -5.16
N ASP A 58 18.95 -0.58 -4.30
CA ASP A 58 19.05 -2.00 -4.66
C ASP A 58 17.89 -2.43 -5.57
N VAL A 59 16.71 -1.86 -5.35
CA VAL A 59 15.49 -2.22 -6.10
C VAL A 59 14.74 -0.97 -6.55
N LEU A 60 14.37 -0.95 -7.83
CA LEU A 60 13.36 -0.07 -8.39
C LEU A 60 12.06 -0.86 -8.55
N ALA A 61 11.00 -0.41 -7.87
CA ALA A 61 9.71 -1.08 -7.89
C ALA A 61 8.63 -0.15 -8.44
N THR A 62 7.83 -0.62 -9.37
CA THR A 62 6.61 0.06 -9.77
C THR A 62 5.57 -0.13 -8.66
N VAL A 63 4.95 0.97 -8.22
CA VAL A 63 3.79 0.87 -7.34
C VAL A 63 2.55 0.86 -8.24
N ASP A 64 1.79 -0.23 -8.13
CA ASP A 64 0.44 -0.24 -8.65
C ASP A 64 -0.42 0.65 -7.74
N HIS A 65 -0.91 1.77 -8.28
CA HIS A 65 -1.84 2.65 -7.57
C HIS A 65 -3.23 2.04 -7.42
N GLY A 66 -3.44 0.84 -7.97
CA GLY A 66 -4.74 0.29 -8.27
C GLY A 66 -5.36 1.07 -9.43
N PRO A 67 -6.42 0.53 -10.04
CA PRO A 67 -7.16 1.28 -11.04
C PRO A 67 -7.71 2.56 -10.38
N GLU A 68 -7.26 3.73 -10.85
CA GLU A 68 -8.05 4.97 -10.80
C GLU A 68 -9.14 4.94 -11.89
N ASP A 69 -9.56 3.76 -12.34
CA ASP A 69 -10.63 3.64 -13.32
C ASP A 69 -11.97 3.99 -12.67
N PRO A 70 -12.67 5.03 -13.15
CA PRO A 70 -14.05 5.24 -12.77
C PRO A 70 -14.96 4.07 -13.16
N GLU A 71 -14.54 3.19 -14.07
CA GLU A 71 -15.28 1.97 -14.45
C GLU A 71 -15.26 0.87 -13.38
N ASN A 72 -14.23 0.82 -12.53
CA ASN A 72 -14.17 -0.11 -11.38
C ASN A 72 -14.75 0.50 -10.09
N HIS A 73 -15.35 1.69 -10.20
CA HIS A 73 -16.05 2.33 -9.09
C HIS A 73 -17.46 1.76 -9.00
N HIS A 74 -17.63 0.72 -8.17
CA HIS A 74 -18.93 0.14 -7.85
C HIS A 74 -19.38 0.60 -6.45
N PRO A 75 -19.93 1.82 -6.29
CA PRO A 75 -20.29 2.37 -4.99
C PRO A 75 -21.29 1.49 -4.22
N HIS A 76 -22.13 0.73 -4.93
CA HIS A 76 -23.02 -0.24 -4.30
C HIS A 76 -22.27 -1.41 -3.64
N LEU A 77 -21.21 -1.94 -4.27
CA LEU A 77 -20.41 -3.03 -3.70
C LEU A 77 -19.54 -2.55 -2.54
N LEU A 78 -19.02 -1.33 -2.64
CA LEU A 78 -18.30 -0.70 -1.53
C LEU A 78 -19.20 -0.54 -0.30
N ASN A 79 -20.40 0.00 -0.48
CA ASN A 79 -21.35 0.15 0.62
C ASN A 79 -21.75 -1.21 1.22
N GLN A 80 -21.92 -2.24 0.40
CA GLN A 80 -22.15 -3.60 0.89
C GLN A 80 -20.95 -4.13 1.69
N ALA A 81 -19.72 -3.94 1.21
CA ALA A 81 -18.51 -4.34 1.93
C ALA A 81 -18.40 -3.61 3.30
N ILE A 82 -18.63 -2.30 3.32
CA ILE A 82 -18.62 -1.48 4.55
C ILE A 82 -19.66 -1.98 5.54
N GLN A 83 -20.90 -2.20 5.08
CA GLN A 83 -21.99 -2.67 5.94
C GLN A 83 -21.66 -4.03 6.54
N ARG A 84 -21.10 -4.96 5.76
CA ARG A 84 -20.69 -6.28 6.25
C ARG A 84 -19.52 -6.21 7.22
N LEU A 85 -18.53 -5.35 6.97
CA LEU A 85 -17.44 -5.12 7.91
C LEU A 85 -17.97 -4.54 9.23
N LYS A 86 -18.95 -3.63 9.19
CA LYS A 86 -19.61 -3.09 10.38
C LYS A 86 -20.37 -4.17 11.15
N GLU A 87 -21.11 -5.04 10.46
CA GLU A 87 -21.81 -6.18 11.08
C GLU A 87 -20.85 -7.18 11.73
N ALA A 88 -19.73 -7.51 11.05
CA ALA A 88 -18.76 -8.50 11.53
C ALA A 88 -17.83 -7.97 12.64
N THR A 89 -17.46 -6.69 12.61
CA THR A 89 -16.46 -6.12 13.53
C THR A 89 -17.04 -5.14 14.55
N GLY A 90 -18.27 -4.67 14.36
CA GLY A 90 -18.87 -3.59 15.14
C GLY A 90 -18.30 -2.19 14.84
N ILE A 91 -17.31 -2.07 13.96
CA ILE A 91 -16.64 -0.81 13.65
C ILE A 91 -17.39 -0.09 12.54
N ASP A 92 -17.73 1.18 12.77
CA ASP A 92 -18.37 2.03 11.77
C ASP A 92 -17.33 2.73 10.88
N PHE A 93 -17.32 2.38 9.59
CA PHE A 93 -16.41 2.98 8.61
C PHE A 93 -17.02 4.16 7.83
N SER A 94 -18.26 4.57 8.11
CA SER A 94 -18.96 5.64 7.39
C SER A 94 -18.27 7.01 7.45
N GLN A 95 -17.41 7.25 8.44
CA GLN A 95 -16.66 8.49 8.58
C GLN A 95 -15.36 8.54 7.75
N TYR A 96 -14.92 7.41 7.18
CA TYR A 96 -13.73 7.38 6.34
C TYR A 96 -14.05 7.80 4.91
N LYS A 97 -13.11 8.51 4.26
CA LYS A 97 -13.24 8.89 2.84
C LYS A 97 -13.39 7.66 1.96
N GLU A 98 -14.35 7.69 1.05
CA GLU A 98 -14.66 6.61 0.12
C GLU A 98 -13.43 6.15 -0.68
N THR A 99 -12.65 7.10 -1.19
CA THR A 99 -11.40 6.85 -1.93
C THR A 99 -10.36 6.08 -1.11
N THR A 100 -10.32 6.31 0.21
CA THR A 100 -9.39 5.61 1.11
C THR A 100 -9.85 4.18 1.33
N LEU A 101 -11.15 3.97 1.53
CA LEU A 101 -11.74 2.65 1.73
C LEU A 101 -11.63 1.79 0.47
N CYS A 102 -11.98 2.31 -0.71
CA CYS A 102 -11.79 1.63 -1.99
C CYS A 102 -10.36 1.15 -2.16
N ARG A 103 -9.38 2.04 -1.95
CA ARG A 103 -7.96 1.71 -2.08
C ARG A 103 -7.51 0.64 -1.08
N GLN A 104 -8.00 0.69 0.17
CA GLN A 104 -7.68 -0.33 1.17
C GLN A 104 -8.32 -1.68 0.85
N LEU A 105 -9.56 -1.69 0.35
CA LEU A 105 -10.25 -2.90 -0.08
C LEU A 105 -9.55 -3.51 -1.28
N HIS A 106 -9.25 -2.74 -2.33
CA HIS A 106 -8.49 -3.22 -3.51
C HIS A 106 -7.13 -3.81 -3.13
N ARG A 107 -6.40 -3.17 -2.20
CA ARG A 107 -5.15 -3.76 -1.69
C ARG A 107 -5.38 -5.08 -0.97
N ARG A 108 -6.46 -5.20 -0.19
CA ARG A 108 -6.83 -6.49 0.40
C ARG A 108 -7.20 -7.52 -0.66
N LEU A 109 -7.93 -7.13 -1.73
CA LEU A 109 -8.26 -8.02 -2.86
C LEU A 109 -7.01 -8.67 -3.44
N ALA A 110 -6.00 -7.85 -3.73
CA ALA A 110 -4.73 -8.28 -4.31
C ALA A 110 -3.99 -9.26 -3.40
N VAL A 111 -3.96 -8.99 -2.08
CA VAL A 111 -3.30 -9.88 -1.10
C VAL A 111 -4.08 -11.18 -0.88
N THR A 112 -5.41 -11.16 -0.94
CA THR A 112 -6.24 -12.36 -0.74
C THR A 112 -6.43 -13.20 -2.00
N GLY A 113 -5.86 -12.77 -3.14
CA GLY A 113 -5.99 -13.45 -4.43
C GLY A 113 -7.40 -13.41 -5.01
N THR A 114 -8.24 -12.46 -4.58
CA THR A 114 -9.61 -12.28 -5.11
C THR A 114 -9.58 -11.33 -6.29
N VAL A 115 -10.15 -11.78 -7.41
CA VAL A 115 -10.02 -11.11 -8.72
C VAL A 115 -11.02 -9.96 -8.91
N SER A 116 -12.05 -9.85 -8.05
CA SER A 116 -13.07 -8.80 -8.17
C SER A 116 -13.65 -8.38 -6.81
N MET A 117 -14.24 -7.18 -6.78
CA MET A 117 -14.91 -6.64 -5.59
C MET A 117 -16.15 -7.48 -5.22
N GLU A 118 -16.90 -7.97 -6.19
CA GLU A 118 -18.05 -8.87 -5.99
C GLU A 118 -17.62 -10.16 -5.30
N ALA A 119 -16.56 -10.80 -5.80
CA ALA A 119 -16.03 -12.03 -5.23
C ALA A 119 -15.58 -11.82 -3.78
N TYR A 120 -15.05 -10.64 -3.47
CA TYR A 120 -14.66 -10.29 -2.11
C TYR A 120 -15.84 -10.01 -1.19
N VAL A 121 -16.87 -9.30 -1.65
CA VAL A 121 -18.12 -9.12 -0.88
C VAL A 121 -18.77 -10.48 -0.60
N GLN A 122 -18.79 -11.39 -1.57
CA GLN A 122 -19.26 -12.76 -1.37
C GLN A 122 -18.39 -13.53 -0.37
N ARG A 123 -17.07 -13.34 -0.41
CA ARG A 123 -16.16 -13.94 0.56
C ARG A 123 -16.40 -13.40 1.97
N LEU A 124 -16.59 -12.09 2.13
CA LEU A 124 -16.98 -11.48 3.41
C LEU A 124 -18.31 -12.05 3.94
N ALA A 125 -19.23 -12.44 3.04
CA ALA A 125 -20.48 -13.10 3.41
C ALA A 125 -20.31 -14.58 3.78
N SER A 126 -19.26 -15.24 3.29
CA SER A 126 -19.04 -16.69 3.44
C SER A 126 -18.02 -17.04 4.53
N CYS A 127 -17.25 -16.05 5.03
CA CYS A 127 -16.20 -16.24 6.03
C CYS A 127 -16.56 -15.52 7.34
N GLU A 128 -16.82 -16.29 8.40
CA GLU A 128 -16.71 -15.86 9.80
C GLU A 128 -15.24 -15.54 10.23
N ASP A 129 -14.27 -15.72 9.32
CA ASP A 129 -12.82 -15.67 9.61
C ASP A 129 -12.21 -14.28 9.85
N LEU A 130 -12.99 -13.20 9.79
CA LEU A 130 -12.49 -11.84 10.05
C LEU A 130 -11.89 -11.66 11.45
N CYS A 131 -12.22 -12.56 12.40
CA CYS A 131 -11.79 -12.47 13.79
C CYS A 131 -10.48 -13.22 14.13
N HIS A 132 -9.88 -14.01 13.23
CA HIS A 132 -8.88 -15.00 13.65
C HIS A 132 -7.38 -14.69 13.40
N ARG A 133 -6.99 -13.53 12.85
CA ARG A 133 -5.55 -13.22 12.59
C ARG A 133 -4.99 -11.96 13.27
N SER A 134 -5.64 -11.47 14.33
CA SER A 134 -5.15 -10.33 15.11
C SER A 134 -4.93 -10.72 16.58
N ARG A 135 -4.04 -11.68 16.84
CA ARG A 135 -3.35 -11.84 18.14
C ARG A 135 -1.92 -12.28 17.91
#